data_AF-A0A9E5I5C3-F1
#
_entry.id   AF-A0A9E5I5C3-F1
#
_cell.length_a   1.000
_cell.length_b   1.000
_cell.length_c   1.000
_cell.angle_alpha   90.00
_cell.angle_beta   90.00
_cell.angle_gamma   90.00
#
_symmetry.space_group_name_H-M   'P 1'
#
loop_
_entity.id
_entity.type
_entity.pdbx_description
1 polymer ?
#
loop_
_entity_poly.entity_id
_entity_poly.type
_entity_poly.pdbx_seq_one_letter_code
_entity_poly.pdbx_strand_id
1 'polypeptide(L)'
;MPVSTSSCPPATLAAVMVRIHPFEALIVDPVMASRVSCVPYDIVSRSESRTLAEGNPDTLLRVDRADLEFPDSVPFNSPEVYQRAARNFDRLVQQKRFLAEKSPSLYLVRMVEGSHRQRGFAALADFADYASGQFRKHEFTRPDKEDDRVNLIRHLGALTGPVLAAYPDLPELTGEMNRIENSAPPIAEVTDERGVRHAFWRVPDPAKIVRLFAKVPRAYIADGHHRAAAAARLAGEKGFCPITAWS
;
A
#
# COMPACT_ATOMS: atom_id res chain seq x y z
N MET A 1 0.08 64.53 -7.95
CA MET A 1 0.34 63.23 -8.59
C MET A 1 0.01 62.15 -7.57
N PRO A 2 -1.13 61.42 -7.67
CA PRO A 2 -1.35 60.29 -6.78
C PRO A 2 -0.53 59.10 -7.29
N VAL A 3 0.18 58.45 -6.37
CA VAL A 3 0.96 57.25 -6.64
C VAL A 3 -0.03 56.09 -6.81
N SER A 4 -0.06 55.51 -8.01
CA SER A 4 -0.82 54.31 -8.33
C SER A 4 -0.22 53.12 -7.60
N THR A 5 -0.96 52.56 -6.64
CA THR A 5 -0.64 51.26 -6.06
C THR A 5 -1.24 50.18 -6.96
N SER A 6 -0.42 49.61 -7.86
CA SER A 6 -0.81 48.41 -8.59
C SER A 6 -0.87 47.22 -7.62
N SER A 7 -2.07 46.77 -7.28
CA SER A 7 -2.25 45.51 -6.57
C SER A 7 -1.87 44.36 -7.49
N CYS A 8 -0.86 43.58 -7.09
CA CYS A 8 -0.55 42.30 -7.71
C CYS A 8 -1.77 41.37 -7.53
N PRO A 9 -2.32 40.75 -8.58
CA PRO A 9 -3.42 39.82 -8.41
C PRO A 9 -2.96 38.65 -7.54
N PRO A 10 -3.79 38.14 -6.62
CA PRO A 10 -3.43 36.98 -5.81
C PRO A 10 -3.11 35.83 -6.76
N ALA A 11 -1.94 35.22 -6.58
CA ALA A 11 -1.60 33.99 -7.26
C ALA A 11 -2.69 32.97 -6.92
N THR A 12 -3.51 32.63 -7.91
CA THR A 12 -4.42 31.48 -7.81
C THR A 12 -3.50 30.28 -7.65
N LEU A 13 -3.29 29.82 -6.41
CA LEU A 13 -2.73 28.50 -6.16
C LEU A 13 -3.66 27.54 -6.89
N ALA A 14 -3.21 27.01 -8.04
CA ALA A 14 -3.86 25.87 -8.65
C ALA A 14 -4.00 24.84 -7.53
N ALA A 15 -5.24 24.52 -7.16
CA ALA A 15 -5.50 23.59 -6.10
C ALA A 15 -4.76 22.29 -6.44
N VAL A 16 -3.73 21.96 -5.67
CA VAL A 16 -3.00 20.70 -5.84
C VAL A 16 -4.01 19.62 -5.51
N MET A 17 -4.33 18.74 -6.46
CA MET A 17 -5.28 17.65 -6.26
C MET A 17 -4.50 16.36 -6.04
N VAL A 18 -5.16 15.36 -5.45
CA VAL A 18 -4.52 14.05 -5.21
C VAL A 18 -4.23 13.37 -6.54
N ARG A 19 -2.96 13.04 -6.77
CA ARG A 19 -2.50 12.23 -7.89
C ARG A 19 -2.19 10.83 -7.40
N ILE A 20 -2.67 9.88 -8.18
CA ILE A 20 -2.38 8.46 -8.03
C ILE A 20 -1.81 7.93 -9.34
N HIS A 21 -1.00 6.88 -9.25
CA HIS A 21 -0.33 6.26 -10.37
C HIS A 21 -0.63 4.77 -10.45
N PRO A 22 -0.86 4.21 -11.65
CA PRO A 22 -0.82 2.77 -11.83
C PRO A 22 0.60 2.26 -11.55
N PHE A 23 0.72 0.99 -11.19
CA PHE A 23 1.99 0.42 -10.78
C PHE A 23 2.22 -0.97 -11.33
N GLU A 24 3.49 -1.33 -11.49
CA GLU A 24 3.89 -2.70 -11.78
C GLU A 24 3.70 -3.53 -10.50
N ALA A 25 2.68 -4.39 -10.53
CA ALA A 25 2.30 -5.19 -9.38
C ALA A 25 2.87 -6.59 -9.47
N LEU A 26 3.42 -7.07 -8.35
CA LEU A 26 3.46 -8.49 -8.02
C LEU A 26 2.18 -8.81 -7.26
N ILE A 27 1.18 -9.36 -7.93
CA ILE A 27 -0.08 -9.75 -7.30
C ILE A 27 0.07 -11.18 -6.81
N VAL A 28 -0.39 -11.50 -5.61
CA VAL A 28 -0.49 -12.90 -5.21
C VAL A 28 -1.34 -13.70 -6.21
N ASP A 29 -0.86 -14.89 -6.58
CA ASP A 29 -1.66 -15.85 -7.34
C ASP A 29 -2.96 -16.10 -6.57
N PRO A 30 -4.15 -15.88 -7.18
CA PRO A 30 -5.42 -16.05 -6.48
C PRO A 30 -5.57 -17.39 -5.75
N VAL A 31 -4.97 -18.46 -6.25
CA VAL A 31 -4.99 -19.80 -5.62
C VAL A 31 -4.13 -19.85 -4.36
N MET A 32 -3.12 -19.00 -4.27
CA MET A 32 -2.20 -18.87 -3.14
C MET A 32 -2.61 -17.79 -2.14
N ALA A 33 -3.63 -16.99 -2.44
CA ALA A 33 -3.97 -15.80 -1.66
C ALA A 33 -4.20 -16.11 -0.17
N SER A 34 -4.99 -17.13 0.17
CA SER A 34 -5.19 -17.54 1.57
C SER A 34 -3.92 -18.04 2.29
N ARG A 35 -2.88 -18.44 1.56
CA ARG A 35 -1.60 -18.89 2.12
C ARG A 35 -0.60 -17.75 2.24
N VAL A 36 -0.61 -16.79 1.33
CA VAL A 36 0.37 -15.69 1.31
C VAL A 36 -0.09 -14.51 2.16
N SER A 37 -1.38 -14.17 2.16
CA SER A 37 -1.90 -13.06 2.95
C SER A 37 -1.60 -13.26 4.45
N CYS A 38 -1.45 -12.15 5.17
CA CYS A 38 -1.18 -12.16 6.60
C CYS A 38 -1.76 -10.94 7.31
N VAL A 39 -1.82 -11.04 8.63
CA VAL A 39 -2.07 -9.89 9.52
C VAL A 39 -1.08 -8.75 9.28
N PRO A 40 -1.47 -7.49 9.57
CA PRO A 40 -0.52 -6.39 9.68
C PRO A 40 0.64 -6.72 10.65
N TYR A 41 1.87 -6.36 10.26
CA TYR A 41 3.08 -6.71 11.01
C TYR A 41 3.21 -6.01 12.37
N ASP A 42 2.54 -4.87 12.52
CA ASP A 42 2.63 -3.94 13.64
C ASP A 42 1.60 -4.21 14.75
N ILE A 43 0.71 -5.19 14.54
CA ILE A 43 -0.31 -5.59 15.53
C ILE A 43 -0.03 -6.97 16.17
N VAL A 44 1.09 -7.59 15.82
CA VAL A 44 1.51 -8.89 16.37
C VAL A 44 2.89 -8.82 17.01
N SER A 45 3.14 -9.65 18.00
CA SER A 45 4.46 -9.89 18.59
C SER A 45 5.25 -10.93 17.78
N ARG A 46 6.54 -11.11 18.11
CA ARG A 46 7.37 -12.16 17.49
C ARG A 46 6.82 -13.55 17.77
N SER A 47 6.40 -13.81 19.00
CA SER A 47 5.81 -15.09 19.42
C SER A 47 4.50 -15.38 18.69
N GLU A 48 3.59 -14.40 18.64
CA GLU A 48 2.34 -14.54 17.88
C GLU A 48 2.62 -14.76 16.39
N SER A 49 3.63 -14.06 15.82
CA SER A 49 4.04 -14.26 14.44
C SER A 49 4.54 -15.69 14.17
N ARG A 50 5.26 -16.31 15.11
CA ARG A 50 5.68 -17.72 14.99
C ARG A 50 4.48 -18.66 14.96
N THR A 51 3.51 -18.45 15.85
CA THR A 51 2.28 -19.25 15.90
C THR A 51 1.46 -19.09 14.62
N LEU A 52 1.26 -17.87 14.14
CA LEU A 52 0.52 -17.60 12.90
C LEU A 52 1.21 -18.16 11.65
N ALA A 53 2.54 -18.21 11.65
CA ALA A 53 3.33 -18.75 10.53
C ALA A 53 3.59 -20.26 10.62
N GLU A 54 3.09 -20.95 11.65
CA GLU A 54 3.30 -22.38 11.84
C GLU A 54 2.64 -23.18 10.72
N GLY A 55 3.38 -24.14 10.15
CA GLY A 55 2.91 -24.96 9.02
C GLY A 55 2.72 -24.21 7.69
N ASN A 56 2.88 -22.89 7.66
CA ASN A 56 2.73 -22.08 6.46
C ASN A 56 4.08 -21.42 6.07
N PRO A 57 4.85 -22.03 5.16
CA PRO A 57 6.06 -21.40 4.65
C PRO A 57 5.77 -20.23 3.71
N ASP A 58 4.56 -20.12 3.14
CA ASP A 58 4.26 -19.15 2.08
C ASP A 58 3.74 -17.81 2.59
N THR A 59 3.44 -17.69 3.90
CA THR A 59 2.90 -16.45 4.48
C THR A 59 3.88 -15.27 4.34
N LEU A 60 3.35 -14.12 3.94
CA LEU A 60 4.10 -12.87 3.87
C LEU A 60 4.56 -12.39 5.25
N LEU A 61 4.01 -12.93 6.34
CA LEU A 61 4.49 -12.67 7.69
C LEU A 61 5.96 -13.07 7.87
N ARG A 62 6.44 -14.10 7.14
CA ARG A 62 7.86 -14.48 7.11
C ARG A 62 8.76 -13.48 6.38
N VAL A 63 8.17 -12.54 5.64
CA VAL A 63 8.85 -11.41 5.01
C VAL A 63 8.77 -10.19 5.92
N ASP A 64 7.56 -9.76 6.26
CA ASP A 64 7.33 -8.52 7.01
C ASP A 64 7.78 -8.60 8.48
N ARG A 65 7.81 -9.82 9.04
CA ARG A 65 8.25 -10.21 10.40
C ARG A 65 9.25 -11.36 10.36
N ALA A 66 10.26 -11.26 9.49
CA ALA A 66 11.32 -12.27 9.37
C ALA A 66 12.07 -12.55 10.69
N ASP A 67 11.97 -11.66 11.68
CA ASP A 67 12.49 -11.86 13.03
C ASP A 67 11.88 -13.07 13.76
N LEU A 68 10.70 -13.53 13.33
CA LEU A 68 10.08 -14.76 13.83
C LEU A 68 10.95 -16.01 13.62
N GLU A 69 11.84 -16.00 12.62
CA GLU A 69 12.72 -17.13 12.28
C GLU A 69 14.04 -17.15 13.08
N PHE A 70 14.24 -16.20 14.00
CA PHE A 70 15.45 -16.09 14.80
C PHE A 70 15.17 -16.29 16.29
N PRO A 71 16.16 -16.70 17.10
CA PRO A 71 16.04 -16.69 18.56
C PRO A 71 15.71 -15.30 19.12
N ASP A 72 15.10 -15.24 20.30
CA ASP A 72 14.70 -13.97 20.95
C ASP A 72 15.91 -13.06 21.28
N SER A 73 17.11 -13.62 21.36
CA SER A 73 18.36 -12.88 21.55
C SER A 73 18.77 -12.04 20.33
N VAL A 74 18.24 -12.32 19.14
CA VAL A 74 18.52 -11.54 17.92
C VAL A 74 17.54 -10.37 17.85
N PRO A 75 18.00 -9.10 17.86
CA PRO A 75 17.14 -7.93 17.68
C PRO A 75 16.37 -7.99 16.36
N PHE A 76 15.11 -7.54 16.35
CA PHE A 76 14.25 -7.62 15.17
C PHE A 76 14.76 -6.80 13.98
N ASN A 77 15.56 -5.77 14.24
CA ASN A 77 16.13 -4.85 13.27
C ASN A 77 17.59 -5.17 12.91
N SER A 78 18.04 -6.41 13.17
CA SER A 78 19.41 -6.83 12.84
C SER A 78 19.55 -7.05 11.32
N PRO A 79 20.73 -6.77 10.72
CA PRO A 79 20.95 -6.95 9.28
C PRO A 79 20.57 -8.34 8.75
N GLU A 80 20.85 -9.41 9.51
CA GLU A 80 20.52 -10.79 9.16
C GLU A 80 19.00 -11.04 9.06
N VAL A 81 18.18 -10.28 9.79
CA VAL A 81 16.72 -10.35 9.72
C VAL A 81 16.23 -9.79 8.38
N TYR A 82 16.74 -8.63 7.95
CA TYR A 82 16.37 -8.06 6.65
C TYR A 82 16.86 -8.92 5.48
N GLN A 83 18.05 -9.52 5.58
CA GLN A 83 18.53 -10.49 4.60
C GLN A 83 17.63 -11.74 4.56
N ARG A 84 17.11 -12.18 5.71
CA ARG A 84 16.14 -13.28 5.75
C ARG A 84 14.83 -12.88 5.08
N ALA A 85 14.32 -11.67 5.33
CA ALA A 85 13.13 -11.16 4.67
C ALA A 85 13.28 -11.15 3.15
N ALA A 86 14.40 -10.66 2.63
CA ALA A 86 14.71 -10.66 1.20
C ALA A 86 14.72 -12.08 0.60
N ARG A 87 15.43 -13.03 1.24
CA ARG A 87 15.43 -14.43 0.78
C ARG A 87 14.05 -15.06 0.79
N ASN A 88 13.24 -14.76 1.81
CA ASN A 88 11.88 -15.26 1.90
C ASN A 88 11.00 -14.68 0.78
N PHE A 89 11.11 -13.39 0.50
CA PHE A 89 10.41 -12.73 -0.59
C PHE A 89 10.82 -13.27 -1.97
N ASP A 90 12.13 -13.35 -2.24
CA ASP A 90 12.68 -13.89 -3.50
C ASP A 90 12.20 -15.32 -3.74
N ARG A 91 12.18 -16.15 -2.69
CA ARG A 91 11.64 -17.52 -2.78
C ARG A 91 10.17 -17.51 -3.20
N LEU A 92 9.33 -16.65 -2.63
CA LEU A 92 7.92 -16.55 -3.00
C LEU A 92 7.76 -16.14 -4.47
N VAL A 93 8.55 -15.18 -4.95
CA VAL A 93 8.56 -14.75 -6.36
C VAL A 93 9.02 -15.89 -7.28
N GLN A 94 10.13 -16.55 -6.96
CA GLN A 94 10.66 -17.67 -7.76
C GLN A 94 9.71 -18.87 -7.80
N GLN A 95 8.99 -19.14 -6.71
CA GLN A 95 7.97 -20.17 -6.61
C GLN A 95 6.63 -19.76 -7.25
N LYS A 96 6.58 -18.60 -7.92
CA LYS A 96 5.39 -18.05 -8.58
C LYS A 96 4.20 -17.92 -7.63
N ARG A 97 4.45 -17.59 -6.36
CA ARG A 97 3.39 -17.20 -5.42
C ARG A 97 2.83 -15.82 -5.74
N PHE A 98 3.63 -15.02 -6.42
CA PHE A 98 3.22 -13.78 -7.05
C PHE A 98 3.25 -13.92 -8.58
N LEU A 99 2.32 -13.25 -9.23
CA LEU A 99 2.19 -13.08 -10.66
C LEU A 99 2.55 -11.63 -10.99
N ALA A 100 3.58 -11.45 -11.82
CA ALA A 100 3.94 -10.13 -12.32
C ALA A 100 2.92 -9.66 -13.34
N GLU A 101 2.45 -8.43 -13.18
CA GLU A 101 1.69 -7.75 -14.21
C GLU A 101 2.52 -7.48 -15.46
N LYS A 102 1.88 -7.53 -16.62
CA LYS A 102 2.51 -7.20 -17.90
C LYS A 102 2.57 -5.69 -18.16
N SER A 103 1.77 -4.92 -17.43
CA SER A 103 1.63 -3.48 -17.58
C SER A 103 1.20 -2.82 -16.26
N PRO A 104 1.62 -1.57 -16.00
CA PRO A 104 1.15 -0.82 -14.84
C PRO A 104 -0.37 -0.85 -14.72
N SER A 105 -0.87 -1.24 -13.55
CA SER A 105 -2.29 -1.50 -13.31
C SER A 105 -2.79 -0.76 -12.07
N LEU A 106 -4.11 -0.64 -11.97
CA LEU A 106 -4.82 -0.25 -10.76
C LEU A 106 -5.80 -1.37 -10.40
N TYR A 107 -6.13 -1.48 -9.11
CA TYR A 107 -7.10 -2.46 -8.65
C TYR A 107 -8.21 -1.79 -7.87
N LEU A 108 -9.43 -2.30 -8.02
CA LEU A 108 -10.51 -2.04 -7.09
C LEU A 108 -10.43 -3.09 -5.98
N VAL A 109 -10.49 -2.62 -4.74
CA VAL A 109 -10.55 -3.43 -3.53
C VAL A 109 -11.93 -3.27 -2.92
N ARG A 110 -12.51 -4.37 -2.46
CA ARG A 110 -13.65 -4.37 -1.56
C ARG A 110 -13.29 -5.16 -0.30
N MET A 111 -13.63 -4.60 0.86
CA MET A 111 -13.61 -5.26 2.15
C MET A 111 -15.03 -5.30 2.73
N VAL A 112 -15.46 -6.45 3.24
CA VAL A 112 -16.76 -6.62 3.89
C VAL A 112 -16.59 -7.27 5.26
N GLU A 113 -16.99 -6.55 6.31
CA GLU A 113 -16.97 -7.01 7.70
C GLU A 113 -18.41 -6.91 8.25
N GLY A 114 -19.04 -8.04 8.51
CA GLY A 114 -20.46 -8.07 8.89
C GLY A 114 -21.35 -7.39 7.85
N SER A 115 -22.07 -6.33 8.25
CA SER A 115 -22.89 -5.50 7.36
C SER A 115 -22.14 -4.31 6.75
N HIS A 116 -20.93 -4.03 7.21
CA HIS A 116 -20.13 -2.91 6.76
C HIS A 116 -19.36 -3.27 5.49
N ARG A 117 -19.34 -2.34 4.53
CA ARG A 117 -18.66 -2.52 3.23
C ARG A 117 -17.81 -1.30 2.92
N GLN A 118 -16.52 -1.52 2.70
CA GLN A 118 -15.56 -0.52 2.25
C GLN A 118 -15.05 -0.89 0.86
N ARG A 119 -14.89 0.12 0.00
CA ARG A 119 -14.36 -0.05 -1.36
C ARG A 119 -13.43 1.10 -1.69
N GLY A 120 -12.39 0.82 -2.46
CA GLY A 120 -11.41 1.82 -2.86
C GLY A 120 -10.46 1.30 -3.93
N PHE A 121 -9.56 2.15 -4.39
CA PHE A 121 -8.59 1.78 -5.41
C PHE A 121 -7.21 1.57 -4.77
N ALA A 122 -6.56 0.45 -5.09
CA ALA A 122 -5.14 0.26 -4.82
C ALA A 122 -4.34 0.92 -5.95
N ALA A 123 -3.46 1.84 -5.56
CA ALA A 123 -2.66 2.69 -6.44
C ALA A 123 -1.38 3.15 -5.73
N LEU A 124 -0.41 3.65 -6.48
CA LEU A 124 0.69 4.43 -5.89
C LEU A 124 0.22 5.88 -5.66
N ALA A 125 0.53 6.43 -4.50
CA ALA A 125 0.35 7.85 -4.21
C ALA A 125 1.53 8.67 -4.73
N ASP A 126 1.27 9.87 -5.26
CA ASP A 126 2.33 10.77 -5.70
C ASP A 126 3.13 11.32 -4.52
N PHE A 127 4.46 11.19 -4.59
CA PHE A 127 5.37 11.66 -3.53
C PHE A 127 5.22 13.16 -3.25
N ALA A 128 5.06 14.00 -4.28
CA ALA A 128 4.95 15.44 -4.07
C ALA A 128 3.61 15.81 -3.40
N ASP A 129 2.56 15.00 -3.57
CA ASP A 129 1.28 15.20 -2.87
C ASP A 129 1.36 14.77 -1.40
N TYR A 130 2.13 13.70 -1.09
CA TYR A 130 2.44 13.37 0.29
C TYR A 130 3.29 14.48 0.95
N ALA A 131 4.36 14.93 0.28
CA ALA A 131 5.29 15.94 0.79
C ALA A 131 4.62 17.31 1.00
N SER A 132 3.68 17.70 0.13
CA SER A 132 2.91 18.95 0.25
C SER A 132 1.73 18.87 1.23
N GLY A 133 1.47 17.69 1.81
CA GLY A 133 0.43 17.48 2.81
C GLY A 133 -0.98 17.24 2.23
N GLN A 134 -1.09 16.88 0.96
CA GLN A 134 -2.37 16.48 0.35
C GLN A 134 -2.84 15.10 0.82
N PHE A 135 -1.90 14.25 1.23
CA PHE A 135 -2.18 13.12 2.12
C PHE A 135 -2.02 13.57 3.58
N ARG A 136 -3.14 13.85 4.23
CA ARG A 136 -3.22 14.36 5.60
C ARG A 136 -2.88 13.26 6.60
N LYS A 137 -1.91 13.54 7.46
CA LYS A 137 -1.51 12.72 8.60
C LYS A 137 -2.30 13.15 9.83
N HIS A 138 -2.66 12.20 10.68
CA HIS A 138 -3.31 12.46 11.98
C HIS A 138 -2.49 11.95 13.17
N GLU A 139 -1.34 11.32 12.92
CA GLU A 139 -0.38 10.89 13.93
C GLU A 139 1.06 11.23 13.51
N PHE A 140 1.93 11.34 14.50
CA PHE A 140 3.37 11.42 14.30
C PHE A 140 3.96 10.01 14.21
N THR A 141 4.97 9.86 13.38
CA THR A 141 5.73 8.63 13.22
C THR A 141 6.95 8.60 14.14
N ARG A 142 7.37 7.40 14.52
CA ARG A 142 8.59 7.20 15.34
C ARG A 142 9.78 6.84 14.43
N PRO A 143 10.94 7.51 14.57
CA PRO A 143 12.10 7.27 13.70
C PRO A 143 12.56 5.82 13.65
N ASP A 144 12.56 5.10 14.78
CA ASP A 144 12.94 3.68 14.86
C ASP A 144 12.02 2.78 14.03
N LYS A 145 10.73 3.10 13.97
CA LYS A 145 9.74 2.37 13.17
C LYS A 145 9.86 2.70 11.68
N GLU A 146 10.18 3.94 11.34
CA GLU A 146 10.48 4.30 9.96
C GLU A 146 11.76 3.65 9.45
N ASP A 147 12.85 3.69 10.23
CA ASP A 147 14.13 3.10 9.87
C ASP A 147 14.00 1.60 9.61
N ASP A 148 13.24 0.91 10.46
CA ASP A 148 12.93 -0.50 10.27
C ASP A 148 12.25 -0.78 8.93
N ARG A 149 11.23 0.02 8.57
CA ARG A 149 10.52 -0.14 7.30
C ARG A 149 11.36 0.27 6.09
N VAL A 150 12.15 1.34 6.20
CA VAL A 150 13.10 1.75 5.16
C VAL A 150 14.11 0.64 4.88
N ASN A 151 14.69 0.05 5.92
CA ASN A 151 15.64 -1.04 5.78
C ASN A 151 15.00 -2.28 5.16
N LEU A 152 13.79 -2.65 5.58
CA LEU A 152 13.05 -3.74 4.96
C LEU A 152 12.84 -3.48 3.46
N ILE A 153 12.25 -2.34 3.09
CA ILE A 153 11.95 -2.01 1.68
C ILE A 153 13.22 -2.02 0.83
N ARG A 154 14.36 -1.53 1.34
CA ARG A 154 15.64 -1.58 0.62
C ARG A 154 16.12 -3.00 0.34
N HIS A 155 15.97 -3.90 1.31
CA HIS A 155 16.39 -5.30 1.13
C HIS A 155 15.44 -6.08 0.22
N LEU A 156 14.13 -5.77 0.27
CA LEU A 156 13.15 -6.41 -0.60
C LEU A 156 13.18 -5.85 -2.03
N GLY A 157 13.56 -4.57 -2.19
CA GLY A 157 13.29 -3.82 -3.40
C GLY A 157 11.79 -3.65 -3.68
N ALA A 158 10.94 -3.88 -2.68
CA ALA A 158 9.49 -3.94 -2.83
C ALA A 158 8.73 -3.28 -1.67
N LEU A 159 7.59 -2.68 -1.98
CA LEU A 159 6.57 -2.27 -1.00
C LEU A 159 5.63 -3.46 -0.75
N THR A 160 5.62 -4.00 0.47
CA THR A 160 4.75 -5.14 0.86
C THR A 160 3.57 -4.73 1.75
N GLY A 161 3.61 -3.53 2.35
CA GLY A 161 2.58 -3.06 3.28
C GLY A 161 1.75 -1.92 2.70
N PRO A 162 0.46 -2.12 2.36
CA PRO A 162 -0.40 -1.07 1.85
C PRO A 162 -0.68 0.02 2.90
N VAL A 163 -0.90 1.25 2.44
CA VAL A 163 -1.35 2.38 3.26
C VAL A 163 -2.83 2.62 2.97
N LEU A 164 -3.66 2.67 4.01
CA LEU A 164 -5.07 2.96 3.85
C LEU A 164 -5.30 4.46 3.95
N ALA A 165 -5.88 5.06 2.92
CA ALA A 165 -6.28 6.45 2.93
C ALA A 165 -7.76 6.61 2.54
N ALA A 166 -8.46 7.50 3.22
CA ALA A 166 -9.84 7.87 2.93
C ALA A 166 -9.88 9.22 2.21
N TYR A 167 -10.88 9.44 1.36
CA TYR A 167 -11.08 10.69 0.64
C TYR A 167 -12.58 11.06 0.64
N PRO A 168 -12.93 12.35 0.47
CA PRO A 168 -14.32 12.75 0.35
C PRO A 168 -15.02 12.04 -0.81
N ASP A 169 -16.27 11.64 -0.62
CA ASP A 169 -17.03 10.95 -1.65
C ASP A 169 -17.07 11.74 -2.96
N LEU A 170 -16.76 11.04 -4.06
CA LEU A 170 -16.85 11.55 -5.41
C LEU A 170 -17.77 10.63 -6.22
N PRO A 171 -19.00 11.06 -6.57
CA PRO A 171 -20.00 10.21 -7.23
C PRO A 171 -19.49 9.50 -8.48
N GLU A 172 -18.62 10.13 -9.27
CA GLU A 172 -18.03 9.50 -10.45
C GLU A 172 -17.13 8.31 -10.11
N LEU A 173 -16.34 8.38 -9.04
CA LEU A 173 -15.53 7.23 -8.58
C LEU A 173 -16.44 6.12 -8.05
N THR A 174 -17.49 6.46 -7.32
CA THR A 174 -18.50 5.48 -6.87
C THR A 174 -19.20 4.80 -8.04
N GLY A 175 -19.52 5.55 -9.10
CA GLY A 175 -20.06 5.03 -10.35
C GLY A 175 -19.11 4.03 -11.02
N GLU A 176 -17.81 4.35 -11.10
CA GLU A 176 -16.82 3.42 -11.65
C GLU A 176 -16.65 2.17 -10.80
N MET A 177 -16.62 2.29 -9.47
CA MET A 177 -16.57 1.12 -8.58
C MET A 177 -17.76 0.17 -8.84
N ASN A 178 -18.98 0.72 -8.91
CA ASN A 178 -20.18 -0.07 -9.21
C ASN A 178 -20.10 -0.72 -10.59
N ARG A 179 -19.63 0.01 -11.61
CA ARG A 179 -19.49 -0.51 -12.98
C ARG A 179 -18.49 -1.68 -13.03
N ILE A 180 -17.34 -1.55 -12.36
CA ILE A 180 -16.31 -2.59 -12.34
C ILE A 180 -16.86 -3.85 -11.66
N GLU A 181 -17.44 -3.73 -10.46
CA GLU A 181 -18.01 -4.87 -9.72
C GLU A 181 -19.12 -5.59 -10.50
N ASN A 182 -19.94 -4.87 -11.25
CA ASN A 182 -21.05 -5.45 -12.03
C ASN A 182 -20.60 -6.03 -13.38
N SER A 183 -19.40 -5.71 -13.85
CA SER A 183 -18.92 -6.11 -15.18
C SER A 183 -18.25 -7.48 -15.21
N ALA A 184 -17.68 -7.93 -14.09
CA ALA A 184 -16.97 -9.20 -13.98
C ALA A 184 -16.86 -9.66 -12.51
N PRO A 185 -16.72 -10.98 -12.27
CA PRO A 185 -16.34 -11.49 -10.94
C PRO A 185 -14.95 -10.98 -10.52
N PRO A 186 -14.64 -10.95 -9.20
CA PRO A 186 -13.32 -10.57 -8.72
C PRO A 186 -12.25 -11.55 -9.23
N ILE A 187 -11.03 -11.05 -9.44
CA ILE A 187 -9.87 -11.87 -9.81
C ILE A 187 -9.36 -12.71 -8.63
N ALA A 188 -9.64 -12.28 -7.40
CA ALA A 188 -9.36 -12.99 -6.17
C ALA A 188 -10.37 -12.56 -5.10
N GLU A 189 -10.77 -13.52 -4.27
CA GLU A 189 -11.59 -13.28 -3.08
C GLU A 189 -11.07 -14.15 -1.93
N VAL A 190 -10.77 -13.53 -0.79
CA VAL A 190 -10.17 -14.16 0.39
C VAL A 190 -10.89 -13.69 1.63
N THR A 191 -11.07 -14.57 2.60
CA THR A 191 -11.53 -14.19 3.93
C THR A 191 -10.33 -14.30 4.88
N ASP A 192 -10.03 -13.21 5.58
CA ASP A 192 -8.95 -13.22 6.58
C ASP A 192 -9.39 -13.92 7.87
N GLU A 193 -8.45 -14.11 8.80
CA GLU A 193 -8.68 -14.74 10.10
C GLU A 193 -9.66 -13.98 11.01
N ARG A 194 -10.00 -12.73 10.67
CA ARG A 194 -10.99 -11.91 11.37
C ARG A 194 -12.39 -12.01 10.74
N GLY A 195 -12.53 -12.75 9.64
CA GLY A 195 -13.79 -12.90 8.91
C GLY A 195 -14.08 -11.74 7.95
N VAL A 196 -13.11 -10.86 7.69
CA VAL A 196 -13.26 -9.81 6.68
C VAL A 196 -13.07 -10.42 5.31
N ARG A 197 -14.05 -10.22 4.43
CA ARG A 197 -13.98 -10.69 3.04
C ARG A 197 -13.38 -9.61 2.16
N HIS A 198 -12.22 -9.93 1.61
CA HIS A 198 -11.46 -9.10 0.68
C HIS A 198 -11.70 -9.59 -0.75
N ALA A 199 -12.07 -8.70 -1.65
CA ALA A 199 -12.26 -9.01 -3.05
C ALA A 199 -11.58 -7.96 -3.93
N PHE A 200 -11.01 -8.42 -5.05
CA PHE A 200 -10.14 -7.62 -5.88
C PHE A 200 -10.55 -7.69 -7.35
N TRP A 201 -10.53 -6.56 -8.04
CA TRP A 201 -10.74 -6.48 -9.50
C TRP A 201 -9.61 -5.69 -10.12
N ARG A 202 -9.14 -6.15 -11.28
CA ARG A 202 -8.28 -5.33 -12.14
C ARG A 202 -9.12 -4.22 -12.78
N VAL A 203 -8.67 -2.98 -12.67
CA VAL A 203 -9.35 -1.83 -13.28
C VAL A 203 -9.15 -1.87 -14.81
N PRO A 204 -10.23 -1.91 -15.62
CA PRO A 204 -10.09 -2.01 -17.07
C PRO A 204 -9.51 -0.75 -17.75
N ASP A 205 -9.79 0.43 -17.20
CA ASP A 205 -9.27 1.72 -17.68
C ASP A 205 -8.62 2.49 -16.52
N PRO A 206 -7.35 2.17 -16.17
CA PRO A 206 -6.63 2.87 -15.12
C PRO A 206 -6.53 4.38 -15.35
N ALA A 207 -6.38 4.80 -16.61
CA ALA A 207 -6.22 6.21 -16.98
C ALA A 207 -7.48 7.03 -16.64
N LYS A 208 -8.68 6.46 -16.78
CA LYS A 208 -9.92 7.09 -16.34
C LYS A 208 -9.95 7.29 -14.82
N ILE A 209 -9.55 6.29 -14.05
CA ILE A 209 -9.52 6.40 -12.58
C ILE A 209 -8.52 7.47 -12.14
N VAL A 210 -7.32 7.52 -12.74
CA VAL A 210 -6.32 8.58 -12.50
C VAL A 210 -6.92 9.97 -12.77
N ARG A 211 -7.59 10.17 -13.91
CA ARG A 211 -8.23 11.46 -14.23
C ARG A 211 -9.33 11.85 -13.24
N LEU A 212 -10.10 10.89 -12.73
CA LEU A 212 -11.13 11.15 -11.73
C LEU A 212 -10.52 11.50 -10.36
N PHE A 213 -9.45 10.82 -9.97
CA PHE A 213 -8.73 11.14 -8.73
C PHE A 213 -8.11 12.53 -8.74
N ALA A 214 -7.76 13.07 -9.90
CA ALA A 214 -7.32 14.46 -10.03
C ALA A 214 -8.39 15.51 -9.67
N LYS A 215 -9.62 15.09 -9.31
CA LYS A 215 -10.66 15.96 -8.72
C LYS A 215 -10.72 15.87 -7.19
N VAL A 216 -10.01 14.91 -6.58
CA VAL A 216 -10.02 14.67 -5.14
C VAL A 216 -9.12 15.70 -4.46
N PRO A 217 -9.66 16.56 -3.57
CA PRO A 217 -8.91 17.70 -3.05
C PRO A 217 -7.89 17.34 -1.97
N ARG A 218 -8.04 16.18 -1.33
CA ARG A 218 -7.16 15.66 -0.28
C ARG A 218 -7.57 14.24 0.06
N ALA A 219 -6.62 13.47 0.57
CA ALA A 219 -6.84 12.18 1.20
C ALA A 219 -6.33 12.23 2.64
N TYR A 220 -6.84 11.34 3.50
CA TYR A 220 -6.50 11.25 4.91
C TYR A 220 -5.97 9.85 5.16
N ILE A 221 -4.72 9.75 5.61
CA ILE A 221 -4.13 8.46 5.97
C ILE A 221 -4.89 7.96 7.20
N ALA A 222 -5.60 6.84 7.04
CA ALA A 222 -6.38 6.19 8.08
C ALA A 222 -5.53 5.14 8.82
N ASP A 223 -4.64 4.46 8.08
CA ASP A 223 -3.69 3.49 8.64
C ASP A 223 -2.41 3.46 7.81
N GLY A 224 -1.27 3.19 8.49
CA GLY A 224 0.03 3.00 7.84
C GLY A 224 0.92 4.24 7.77
N HIS A 225 0.86 5.17 8.72
CA HIS A 225 1.67 6.41 8.68
C HIS A 225 3.17 6.13 8.67
N HIS A 226 3.64 5.13 9.44
CA HIS A 226 5.03 4.69 9.41
C HIS A 226 5.44 4.13 8.04
N ARG A 227 4.55 3.36 7.39
CA ARG A 227 4.78 2.84 6.04
C ARG A 227 4.83 3.98 5.01
N ALA A 228 3.92 4.94 5.10
CA ALA A 228 3.89 6.11 4.24
C ALA A 228 5.15 6.99 4.42
N ALA A 229 5.59 7.22 5.66
CA ALA A 229 6.80 8.00 5.96
C ALA A 229 8.07 7.30 5.45
N ALA A 230 8.19 5.99 5.66
CA ALA A 230 9.31 5.20 5.13
C ALA A 230 9.36 5.22 3.59
N ALA A 231 8.22 5.02 2.92
CA ALA A 231 8.13 5.11 1.46
C ALA A 231 8.48 6.52 0.95
N ALA A 232 8.03 7.57 1.65
CA ALA A 232 8.36 8.94 1.29
C ALA A 232 9.84 9.28 1.45
N ARG A 233 10.50 8.77 2.50
CA ARG A 233 11.96 8.91 2.68
C ARG A 233 12.71 8.32 1.49
N LEU A 234 12.32 7.11 1.09
CA LEU A 234 12.92 6.40 -0.05
C LEU A 234 12.62 7.07 -1.40
N ALA A 235 11.41 7.60 -1.61
CA ALA A 235 11.06 8.32 -2.83
C ALA A 235 11.86 9.64 -3.01
N GLY A 236 12.34 10.23 -1.91
CA GLY A 236 13.24 11.37 -1.94
C GLY A 236 14.69 11.02 -2.30
N GLU A 237 15.07 9.73 -2.27
CA GLU A 237 16.41 9.26 -2.63
C GLU A 237 16.52 9.11 -4.15
N LYS A 238 17.59 9.63 -4.76
CA LYS A 238 17.80 9.50 -6.20
C LYS A 238 18.06 8.02 -6.57
N GLY A 239 17.27 7.50 -7.51
CA GLY A 239 17.55 6.20 -8.16
C GLY A 239 16.95 4.97 -7.46
N PHE A 240 16.14 5.14 -6.42
CA PHE A 240 15.43 4.04 -5.79
C PHE A 240 13.94 4.05 -6.21
N CYS A 241 13.51 3.01 -6.93
CA CYS A 241 12.12 2.79 -7.33
C CYS A 241 11.73 1.36 -6.95
N PRO A 242 11.06 1.14 -5.80
CA PRO A 242 10.67 -0.21 -5.40
C PRO A 242 9.50 -0.70 -6.26
N ILE A 243 9.48 -2.00 -6.55
CA ILE A 243 8.28 -2.64 -7.11
C ILE A 243 7.19 -2.70 -6.02
N THR A 244 5.92 -2.82 -6.40
CA THR A 244 4.85 -2.98 -5.41
C THR A 244 4.41 -4.44 -5.39
N ALA A 245 4.55 -5.10 -4.24
CA ALA A 245 4.05 -6.44 -4.02
C ALA A 245 2.79 -6.36 -3.16
N TRP A 246 1.72 -6.96 -3.66
CA TRP A 246 0.42 -6.85 -3.01
C TRP A 246 -0.18 -8.23 -2.80
N SER A 247 -0.49 -8.50 -1.54
CA SER A 247 -0.96 -9.78 -0.99
C SER A 247 -2.25 -9.65 -0.23
#